data_AF-A0A9D4JAS6-F1
#
_entry.id   AF-A0A9D4JAS6-F1
#
_cell.length_a   1.000
_cell.length_b   1.000
_cell.length_c   1.000
_cell.angle_alpha   90.00
_cell.angle_beta   90.00
_cell.angle_gamma   90.00
#
_symmetry.space_group_name_H-M   'P 1'
#
loop_
_entity.id
_entity.type
_entity.pdbx_description
1 polymer ?
#
loop_
_entity_poly.entity_id
_entity_poly.type
_entity_poly.pdbx_seq_one_letter_code
_entity_poly.pdbx_strand_id
1 'polypeptide(L)'
;MGLESRKCSNSTDSGAAKGKDWKYKLYFDPDANTSCGEKYDNITTNKLMSELKTLVGTNAKIKNVRMYKCSLTTCQPRIFDRVLYHMFVVFETDNGLWSIEKNSEGITIQRSKCKCSVIQPSHKLSAVVDRYR
;
A
#
# COMPACT_ATOMS: atom_id res chain seq x y z
N MET A 1 -7.84 4.90 -52.26
CA MET A 1 -6.39 4.66 -52.04
C MET A 1 -6.21 4.40 -50.55
N GLY A 2 -5.73 3.20 -50.20
CA GLY A 2 -5.82 2.63 -48.86
C GLY A 2 -4.82 3.23 -47.87
N LEU A 3 -5.25 3.37 -46.62
CA LEU A 3 -4.42 3.67 -45.47
C LEU A 3 -3.64 2.41 -45.08
N GLU A 4 -2.33 2.40 -45.34
CA GLU A 4 -1.44 1.35 -44.85
C GLU A 4 -1.29 1.44 -43.33
N SER A 5 -1.61 0.33 -42.66
CA SER A 5 -1.39 0.12 -41.24
C SER A 5 0.11 0.11 -40.94
N ARG A 6 0.58 1.05 -40.10
CA ARG A 6 1.95 1.05 -39.60
C ARG A 6 2.10 -0.07 -38.57
N LYS A 7 2.81 -1.13 -38.95
CA LYS A 7 3.32 -2.18 -38.04
C LYS A 7 4.20 -1.53 -36.96
N CYS A 8 3.77 -1.59 -35.70
CA CYS A 8 4.66 -1.35 -34.57
C CYS A 8 5.70 -2.48 -34.54
N SER A 9 6.96 -2.13 -34.70
CA SER A 9 8.12 -3.01 -34.60
C SER A 9 8.22 -3.64 -33.21
N ASN A 10 8.47 -4.94 -33.18
CA ASN A 10 8.65 -5.76 -31.97
C ASN A 10 9.72 -5.15 -31.05
N SER A 11 9.26 -4.49 -29.99
CA SER A 11 10.10 -4.17 -28.84
C SER A 11 10.40 -5.47 -28.11
N THR A 12 11.68 -5.81 -28.01
CA THR A 12 12.21 -6.90 -27.20
C THR A 12 11.53 -6.92 -25.84
N ASP A 13 10.83 -8.01 -25.53
CA ASP A 13 10.23 -8.27 -24.23
C ASP A 13 11.33 -8.25 -23.16
N SER A 14 11.53 -7.11 -22.51
CA SER A 14 12.16 -7.09 -21.19
C SER A 14 11.14 -7.69 -20.23
N GLY A 15 11.12 -9.03 -20.16
CA GLY A 15 10.26 -9.77 -19.25
C GLY A 15 10.45 -9.25 -17.84
N ALA A 16 9.50 -8.46 -17.36
CA ALA A 16 9.42 -8.10 -15.96
C ALA A 16 9.49 -9.42 -15.17
N ALA A 17 10.41 -9.50 -14.19
CA ALA A 17 10.56 -10.69 -13.37
C ALA A 17 9.18 -11.08 -12.85
N LYS A 18 8.68 -12.26 -13.25
CA LYS A 18 7.41 -12.78 -12.76
C LYS A 18 7.55 -12.88 -11.25
N GLY A 19 6.85 -12.00 -10.52
CA GLY A 19 6.84 -12.02 -9.07
C GLY A 19 6.48 -13.44 -8.61
N LYS A 20 7.16 -13.92 -7.56
CA LYS A 20 6.82 -15.18 -6.87
C LYS A 20 5.31 -15.22 -6.56
N ASP A 21 4.77 -16.43 -6.37
CA ASP A 21 3.38 -16.71 -6.00
C ASP A 21 2.81 -15.64 -5.06
N TRP A 22 2.06 -14.71 -5.65
CA TRP A 22 1.47 -13.60 -4.92
C TRP A 22 0.48 -14.15 -3.89
N LYS A 23 0.71 -13.83 -2.62
CA LYS A 23 -0.21 -14.23 -1.54
C LYS A 23 -1.36 -13.23 -1.51
N TYR A 24 -2.58 -13.70 -1.78
CA TYR A 24 -3.82 -12.91 -1.71
C TYR A 24 -4.23 -12.63 -0.25
N LYS A 25 -3.34 -12.00 0.53
CA LYS A 25 -3.64 -11.55 1.89
C LYS A 25 -3.99 -10.07 1.89
N LEU A 26 -4.96 -9.73 2.71
CA LEU A 26 -5.46 -8.37 2.86
C LEU A 26 -5.38 -8.02 4.34
N TYR A 27 -4.74 -6.90 4.65
CA TYR A 27 -4.55 -6.44 6.01
C TYR A 27 -5.25 -5.10 6.16
N PHE A 28 -5.91 -4.89 7.31
CA PHE A 28 -6.64 -3.66 7.57
C PHE A 28 -6.38 -3.13 8.97
N ASP A 29 -5.85 -1.91 9.04
CA ASP A 29 -5.64 -1.16 10.28
C ASP A 29 -6.55 0.10 10.27
N PRO A 30 -7.70 0.07 10.96
CA PRO A 30 -8.65 1.19 10.96
C PRO A 30 -8.19 2.40 11.79
N ASP A 31 -7.11 2.28 12.56
CA ASP A 31 -6.67 3.27 13.54
C ASP A 31 -5.15 3.24 13.79
N ALA A 32 -4.38 3.47 12.73
CA ALA A 32 -2.91 3.42 12.75
C ALA A 32 -2.24 4.50 13.63
N ASN A 33 -3.03 5.34 14.32
CA ASN A 33 -2.55 6.29 15.33
C ASN A 33 -2.54 5.73 16.76
N THR A 34 -3.41 4.78 17.11
CA THR A 34 -3.57 4.35 18.52
C THR A 34 -2.68 3.19 18.91
N SER A 35 -2.23 2.38 17.95
CA SER A 35 -1.29 1.31 18.23
C SER A 35 -0.21 1.26 17.16
N CYS A 36 1.03 1.05 17.58
CA CYS A 36 2.11 0.65 16.69
C CYS A 36 1.90 -0.81 16.26
N GLY A 37 0.76 -1.12 15.63
CA GLY A 37 0.53 -2.37 14.93
C GLY A 37 -0.14 -3.52 15.69
N GLU A 38 -1.05 -3.23 16.61
CA GLU A 38 -1.76 -4.29 17.34
C GLU A 38 -2.87 -4.99 16.52
N LYS A 39 -3.20 -4.50 15.32
CA LYS A 39 -4.26 -5.08 14.46
C LYS A 39 -3.80 -5.25 13.01
N TYR A 40 -2.96 -6.26 12.78
CA TYR A 40 -2.58 -6.73 11.43
C TYR A 40 -3.25 -8.07 11.09
N ASP A 41 -4.54 -8.22 11.41
CA ASP A 41 -5.24 -9.44 11.05
C ASP A 41 -5.51 -9.49 9.55
N ASN A 42 -5.25 -10.66 8.97
CA ASN A 42 -5.69 -10.96 7.60
C ASN A 42 -7.22 -10.93 7.58
N ILE A 43 -7.81 -10.01 6.82
CA ILE A 43 -9.23 -9.74 6.78
C ILE A 43 -9.85 -10.27 5.48
N THR A 44 -11.07 -10.77 5.54
CA THR A 44 -11.84 -11.13 4.34
C THR A 44 -12.38 -9.89 3.65
N THR A 45 -12.57 -9.94 2.34
CA THR A 45 -13.15 -8.83 1.56
C THR A 45 -14.49 -8.37 2.12
N ASN A 46 -15.36 -9.29 2.55
CA ASN A 46 -16.68 -8.94 3.09
C ASN A 46 -16.57 -8.15 4.41
N LYS A 47 -15.67 -8.58 5.31
CA LYS A 47 -15.44 -7.88 6.58
C LYS A 47 -14.83 -6.50 6.33
N LEU A 48 -13.84 -6.40 5.43
CA LEU A 48 -13.27 -5.12 5.01
C LEU A 48 -14.36 -4.18 4.47
N MET A 49 -15.20 -4.64 3.55
CA MET A 49 -16.25 -3.80 2.95
C MET A 49 -17.26 -3.32 4.00
N SER A 50 -17.58 -4.15 5.00
CA SER A 50 -18.44 -3.75 6.13
C SER A 50 -17.80 -2.66 6.98
N GLU A 51 -16.51 -2.82 7.32
CA GLU A 51 -15.78 -1.82 8.11
C GLU A 51 -15.57 -0.51 7.33
N LEU A 52 -15.25 -0.58 6.04
CA LEU A 52 -15.13 0.60 5.19
C LEU A 52 -16.45 1.37 5.11
N LYS A 53 -17.59 0.70 4.92
CA LYS A 53 -18.91 1.36 4.93
C LYS A 53 -19.16 2.12 6.24
N THR A 54 -18.75 1.53 7.36
CA THR A 54 -18.91 2.13 8.69
C THR A 54 -17.98 3.32 8.91
N LEU A 55 -16.70 3.20 8.52
CA LEU A 55 -15.65 4.19 8.79
C LEU A 55 -15.63 5.36 7.81
N VAL A 56 -15.92 5.10 6.54
CA VAL A 56 -16.02 6.11 5.48
C VAL A 56 -17.38 6.81 5.58
N GLY A 57 -18.43 6.07 5.95
CA GLY A 57 -19.80 6.53 5.85
C GLY A 57 -20.25 6.69 4.39
N THR A 58 -21.41 7.30 4.18
CA THR A 58 -22.02 7.46 2.84
C THR A 58 -21.59 8.72 2.10
N ASN A 59 -20.99 9.69 2.79
CA ASN A 59 -20.79 11.05 2.26
C ASN A 59 -19.31 11.50 2.20
N ALA A 60 -18.35 10.65 2.58
CA ALA A 60 -16.96 11.06 2.56
C ALA A 60 -16.49 11.30 1.12
N LYS A 61 -15.84 12.45 0.91
CA LYS A 61 -15.23 12.81 -0.37
C LYS A 61 -13.73 12.68 -0.27
N ILE A 62 -13.11 12.19 -1.34
CA ILE A 62 -11.67 12.24 -1.50
C ILE A 62 -11.32 13.66 -1.93
N LYS A 63 -10.50 14.34 -1.13
CA LYS A 63 -9.99 15.68 -1.42
C LYS A 63 -8.72 15.61 -2.25
N ASN A 64 -7.79 14.74 -1.86
CA ASN A 64 -6.51 14.59 -2.51
C ASN A 64 -6.12 13.12 -2.64
N VAL A 65 -5.36 12.82 -3.68
CA VAL A 65 -4.67 11.54 -3.85
C VAL A 65 -3.20 11.84 -4.05
N ARG A 66 -2.34 11.20 -3.26
CA ARG A 66 -0.88 11.40 -3.33
C ARG A 66 -0.17 10.05 -3.30
N MET A 67 0.96 9.98 -3.98
CA MET A 67 1.83 8.81 -3.95
C MET A 67 3.09 9.13 -3.15
N TYR A 68 3.46 8.24 -2.26
CA TYR A 68 4.68 8.35 -1.46
C TYR A 68 5.58 7.15 -1.72
N LYS A 69 6.89 7.40 -1.70
CA LYS A 69 7.92 6.38 -1.81
C LYS A 69 8.86 6.49 -0.62
N CYS A 70 9.26 5.35 -0.06
CA CYS A 70 10.34 5.28 0.92
C CYS A 70 11.21 4.05 0.69
N SER A 71 12.45 4.08 1.17
CA SER A 71 13.39 2.96 1.03
C SER A 71 12.85 1.69 1.71
N LEU A 72 13.15 0.51 1.18
CA LEU A 72 12.66 -0.76 1.74
C LEU A 72 13.15 -0.99 3.18
N THR A 73 14.40 -0.60 3.43
CA THR A 73 15.03 -0.75 4.75
C THR A 73 15.77 0.53 5.11
N THR A 74 15.98 0.74 6.42
CA THR A 74 16.70 1.91 6.92
C THR A 74 18.15 1.97 6.42
N CYS A 75 18.75 0.82 6.12
CA CYS A 75 20.15 0.71 5.67
C CYS A 75 20.28 0.54 4.16
N GLN A 76 19.22 0.79 3.38
CA GLN A 76 19.27 0.65 1.93
C GLN A 76 20.24 1.70 1.32
N PRO A 77 21.23 1.27 0.51
CA PRO A 77 22.07 2.23 -0.20
C PRO A 77 21.23 3.07 -1.19
N ARG A 78 21.44 4.39 -1.21
CA ARG A 78 20.65 5.34 -2.02
C ARG A 78 20.55 4.98 -3.51
N ILE A 79 21.56 4.33 -4.07
CA ILE A 79 21.57 3.89 -5.47
C ILE A 79 20.40 2.94 -5.79
N PHE A 80 19.90 2.22 -4.79
CA PHE A 80 18.78 1.30 -4.94
C PHE A 80 17.40 1.95 -4.74
N ASP A 81 17.30 3.19 -4.24
CA ASP A 81 16.01 3.85 -3.96
C ASP A 81 15.13 4.01 -5.21
N ARG A 82 15.75 4.01 -6.40
CA ARG A 82 15.01 4.10 -7.68
C ARG A 82 14.37 2.78 -8.11
N VAL A 83 14.89 1.66 -7.62
CA VAL A 83 14.50 0.30 -8.05
C VAL A 83 13.85 -0.52 -6.94
N LEU A 84 14.16 -0.19 -5.68
CA LEU A 84 13.69 -0.89 -4.49
C LEU A 84 13.10 0.14 -3.53
N TYR A 85 11.78 0.17 -3.41
CA TYR A 85 11.08 1.10 -2.51
C TYR A 85 9.72 0.54 -2.09
N HIS A 86 9.26 0.93 -0.92
CA HIS A 86 7.85 0.87 -0.57
C HIS A 86 7.12 2.00 -1.27
N MET A 87 5.91 1.71 -1.73
CA MET A 87 5.04 2.68 -2.37
C MET A 87 3.68 2.68 -1.68
N PHE A 88 3.25 3.88 -1.31
CA PHE A 88 1.96 4.11 -0.67
C PHE A 88 1.12 5.00 -1.55
N VAL A 89 -0.13 4.61 -1.78
CA VAL A 89 -1.17 5.50 -2.30
C VAL A 89 -1.94 6.02 -1.10
N VAL A 90 -1.94 7.34 -0.91
CA VAL A 90 -2.61 7.98 0.22
C VAL A 90 -3.76 8.83 -0.26
N PHE A 91 -4.95 8.56 0.29
CA PHE A 91 -6.16 9.32 0.07
C PHE A 91 -6.42 10.21 1.27
N GLU A 92 -6.68 11.48 1.01
CA GLU A 92 -7.12 12.42 2.03
C GLU A 92 -8.62 12.64 1.89
N THR A 93 -9.34 12.52 3.00
CA THR A 93 -10.78 12.79 3.09
C THR A 93 -11.04 13.84 4.16
N ASP A 94 -12.30 14.27 4.28
CA ASP A 94 -12.73 15.12 5.40
C ASP A 94 -12.46 14.51 6.78
N ASN A 95 -12.45 13.18 6.86
CA ASN A 95 -12.46 12.43 8.12
C ASN A 95 -11.12 11.73 8.43
N GLY A 96 -10.07 12.03 7.66
CA GLY A 96 -8.72 11.52 7.89
C GLY A 96 -7.99 11.11 6.62
N LEU A 97 -6.91 10.38 6.82
CA LEU A 97 -6.04 9.86 5.78
C LEU A 97 -6.18 8.34 5.70
N TRP A 98 -6.08 7.83 4.49
CA TRP A 98 -6.07 6.41 4.19
C TRP A 98 -4.83 6.10 3.38
N SER A 99 -4.14 5.00 3.66
CA SER A 99 -3.06 4.49 2.81
C SER A 99 -3.36 3.09 2.30
N ILE A 100 -2.84 2.81 1.11
CA ILE A 100 -2.78 1.48 0.54
C ILE A 100 -1.32 1.21 0.17
N GLU A 101 -0.79 0.12 0.72
CA GLU A 101 0.54 -0.41 0.42
C GLU A 101 0.41 -1.82 -0.18
N LYS A 102 1.17 -2.10 -1.24
CA LYS A 102 1.39 -3.47 -1.73
C LYS A 102 2.81 -3.89 -1.36
N ASN A 103 2.96 -4.90 -0.52
CA ASN A 103 4.25 -5.45 -0.13
C ASN A 103 4.37 -6.93 -0.51
N SER A 104 5.42 -7.63 -0.07
CA SER A 104 5.63 -9.06 -0.36
C SER A 104 4.65 -9.99 0.36
N GLU A 105 3.97 -9.51 1.40
CA GLU A 105 3.03 -10.30 2.21
C GLU A 105 1.59 -10.18 1.70
N GLY A 106 1.21 -9.03 1.17
CA GLY A 106 -0.13 -8.76 0.66
C GLY A 106 -0.40 -7.28 0.39
N ILE A 107 -1.69 -6.91 0.45
CA ILE A 107 -2.13 -5.51 0.42
C ILE A 107 -2.50 -5.09 1.83
N THR A 108 -1.96 -3.95 2.26
CA THR A 108 -2.28 -3.34 3.55
C THR A 108 -3.05 -2.05 3.30
N ILE A 109 -4.19 -1.91 3.99
CA ILE A 109 -4.98 -0.68 4.01
C ILE A 109 -4.93 -0.13 5.44
N GLN A 110 -4.57 1.15 5.59
CA GLN A 110 -4.51 1.78 6.91
C GLN A 110 -5.29 3.07 6.91
N ARG A 111 -5.78 3.48 8.07
CA ARG A 111 -6.46 4.74 8.30
C ARG A 111 -5.87 5.45 9.50
N SER A 112 -5.66 6.76 9.39
CA SER A 112 -5.28 7.58 10.54
C SER A 112 -5.65 9.05 10.34
N LYS A 113 -5.74 9.80 11.43
CA LYS A 113 -5.72 11.27 11.38
C LYS A 113 -4.30 11.84 11.23
N CYS A 114 -3.26 11.03 11.44
CA CYS A 114 -1.87 11.46 11.36
C CYS A 114 -1.20 10.95 10.07
N LYS A 115 -0.58 11.87 9.32
CA LYS A 115 0.13 11.52 8.07
C LYS A 115 1.31 10.58 8.31
N CYS A 116 2.03 10.76 9.41
CA CYS A 116 3.18 9.94 9.75
C CYS A 116 2.80 8.49 10.06
N SER A 117 1.54 8.20 10.38
CA SER A 117 1.04 6.86 10.67
C SER A 117 0.65 6.08 9.42
N VAL A 118 0.24 6.75 8.34
CA VAL A 118 -0.21 6.10 7.09
C VAL A 118 0.90 5.92 6.06
N ILE A 119 2.12 6.36 6.37
CA ILE A 119 3.31 6.22 5.51
C ILE A 119 4.39 5.47 6.30
N GLN A 120 4.02 4.35 6.92
CA GLN A 120 4.95 3.44 7.58
C GLN A 120 4.79 2.05 6.97
N PRO A 121 5.90 1.39 6.57
CA PRO A 121 5.81 0.03 6.06
C PRO A 121 5.28 -0.92 7.14
N SER A 122 4.32 -1.78 6.78
CA SER A 122 3.66 -2.67 7.75
C SER A 122 4.62 -3.62 8.48
N HIS A 123 5.70 -4.06 7.85
CA HIS A 123 6.72 -4.95 8.44
C HIS A 123 7.66 -4.28 9.47
N LYS A 124 7.63 -2.95 9.63
CA LYS A 124 8.28 -2.32 10.80
C LYS A 124 7.47 -2.49 12.08
N LEU A 125 6.22 -2.95 11.98
CA LEU A 125 5.32 -3.08 13.13
C LEU A 125 5.36 -4.48 13.73
N SER A 126 5.69 -5.52 12.94
CA SER A 126 6.05 -6.85 13.48
C SER A 126 7.40 -6.85 14.22
N ALA A 127 8.37 -6.07 13.75
CA ALA A 127 9.70 -5.99 14.37
C ALA A 127 9.73 -5.31 15.75
N VAL A 128 8.67 -4.59 16.14
CA VAL A 128 8.54 -4.02 17.49
C VAL A 128 8.00 -5.06 18.47
N VAL A 129 7.15 -5.98 18.01
CA VAL A 129 6.59 -7.07 18.83
C VAL A 129 7.66 -8.13 19.16
N ASP A 130 8.61 -8.36 18.26
CA ASP A 130 9.68 -9.36 18.46
C ASP A 130 10.89 -8.86 19.29
N ARG A 131 10.91 -7.60 19.76
CA ARG A 131 12.01 -7.07 20.60
C ARG A 131 11.76 -7.10 22.11
N TYR A 132 10.62 -7.63 22.55
CA TYR A 132 10.26 -7.74 23.98
C TYR A 132 9.91 -9.17 24.41
N ARG A 133 10.58 -10.17 23.82
CA ARG A 133 10.63 -11.54 24.37
C ARG A 133 12.05 -11.91 24.73
#